data_AF-A0A1M7R1V0-F1
#
_entry.id   AF-A0A1M7R1V0-F1
#
_cell.length_a   1.000
_cell.length_b   1.000
_cell.length_c   1.000
_cell.angle_alpha   90.00
_cell.angle_beta   90.00
_cell.angle_gamma   90.00
#
_symmetry.space_group_name_H-M   'P 1'
#
loop_
_entity.id
_entity.type
_entity.pdbx_description
1 polymer ?
#
loop_
_entity_poly.entity_id
_entity_poly.type
_entity_poly.pdbx_seq_one_letter_code
_entity_poly.pdbx_strand_id
1 'polypeptide(L)' 'VVAVPNSVFYDHPTAGRTQVRFAFCKREDVLTDAAQRLRKAFNG' A
#
# COMPACT_ATOMS: atom_id res chain seq x y z
N VAL A 1 -3.50 3.59 -6.99
CA VAL A 1 -2.32 3.52 -6.09
C VAL A 1 -1.65 2.17 -6.25
N VAL A 2 -0.39 2.02 -5.83
CA VAL A 2 0.34 0.73 -5.88
C VAL A 2 0.97 0.46 -4.52
N ALA A 3 0.98 -0.79 -4.10
CA ALA A 3 1.61 -1.26 -2.87
C ALA A 3 2.37 -2.58 -3.12
N VAL A 4 3.36 -2.88 -2.28
CA VAL A 4 4.08 -4.16 -2.33
C VAL A 4 3.40 -5.14 -1.37
N PRO A 5 2.98 -6.36 -1.80
CA PRO A 5 2.46 -7.37 -0.90
C PRO A 5 3.48 -7.72 0.18
N ASN A 6 3.09 -7.75 1.45
CA ASN A 6 4.06 -7.99 2.53
C ASN A 6 4.56 -9.44 2.56
N SER A 7 3.80 -10.38 2.00
CA SER A 7 4.15 -11.81 1.93
C SER A 7 5.50 -12.10 1.27
N VAL A 8 5.99 -11.21 0.39
CA VAL A 8 7.32 -11.37 -0.23
C VAL A 8 8.49 -11.20 0.74
N PHE A 9 8.23 -10.70 1.95
CA PHE A 9 9.21 -10.51 3.02
C PHE A 9 9.13 -11.57 4.12
N TYR A 10 8.24 -12.56 4.00
CA TYR A 10 8.09 -13.65 4.97
C TYR A 10 8.49 -14.98 4.35
N ASP A 11 9.10 -15.84 5.16
CA ASP A 11 9.44 -17.22 4.75
C ASP A 11 8.18 -18.07 4.49
N HIS A 12 7.10 -17.83 5.25
CA HIS A 12 5.82 -18.50 5.09
C HIS A 12 4.86 -17.61 4.28
N PRO A 13 4.37 -18.02 3.09
CA PRO A 13 3.57 -17.17 2.21
C PRO A 13 2.22 -16.71 2.79
N THR A 14 1.70 -17.42 3.81
CA THR A 14 0.47 -17.04 4.50
C THR A 14 0.69 -15.93 5.53
N ALA A 15 1.92 -15.78 6.02
CA ALA A 15 2.29 -14.69 6.91
C ALA A 15 2.27 -13.36 6.13
N GLY A 16 1.64 -12.34 6.70
CA GLY A 16 1.53 -11.02 6.05
C GLY A 16 0.57 -10.94 4.86
N ARG A 17 -0.24 -11.97 4.57
CA ARG A 17 -1.13 -11.99 3.39
C ARG A 17 -2.18 -10.86 3.35
N THR A 18 -2.52 -10.30 4.51
CA THR A 18 -3.48 -9.19 4.65
C THR A 18 -2.79 -7.82 4.72
N GLN A 19 -1.47 -7.78 4.58
CA GLN A 19 -0.66 -6.57 4.73
C GLN A 19 -0.02 -6.18 3.40
N VAL A 20 0.18 -4.87 3.23
CA VAL A 20 0.93 -4.29 2.11
C VAL A 20 1.85 -3.18 2.62
N ARG A 21 2.95 -2.93 1.90
CA ARG A 21 3.91 -1.86 2.19
C ARG A 21 3.82 -0.73 1.17
N PHE A 22 3.72 0.49 1.67
CA PHE A 22 3.88 1.73 0.88
C PHE A 22 5.25 2.37 1.14
N ALA A 23 5.73 3.16 0.19
CA ALA A 23 6.95 3.95 0.35
C ALA A 23 6.66 5.44 0.13
N PHE A 24 7.09 6.28 1.06
CA PHE A 24 6.74 7.71 1.12
C PHE A 24 7.81 8.67 0.56
N CYS A 25 8.83 8.15 -0.13
CA CYS A 25 9.86 8.93 -0.81
C CYS A 25 9.34 9.61 -2.10
N LYS A 26 8.30 10.44 -1.98
CA LYS A 26 7.65 11.18 -3.08
C LYS A 26 7.38 12.61 -2.63
N ARG A 27 7.09 13.47 -3.59
CA ARG A 27 6.59 14.82 -3.32
C ARG A 27 5.25 14.77 -2.59
N GLU A 28 4.98 15.78 -1.77
CA GLU A 28 3.78 15.86 -0.92
C GLU A 28 2.47 15.85 -1.73
N ASP A 29 2.46 16.49 -2.91
CA ASP A 29 1.32 16.50 -3.84
C ASP A 29 0.94 15.08 -4.29
N VAL A 30 1.95 14.26 -4.63
CA VAL A 30 1.78 12.86 -5.01
C VAL A 30 1.24 12.03 -3.84
N LEU A 31 1.74 12.27 -2.62
CA LEU A 31 1.26 11.55 -1.42
C LEU A 31 -0.21 11.90 -1.12
N THR A 32 -0.58 13.17 -1.28
CA THR A 32 -1.95 13.65 -1.08
C THR A 32 -2.91 13.04 -2.09
N ASP A 33 -2.58 13.09 -3.39
CA ASP A 33 -3.40 12.47 -4.45
C ASP A 33 -3.52 10.94 -4.26
N ALA A 34 -2.43 10.27 -3.88
CA ALA A 34 -2.46 8.84 -3.58
C ALA A 34 -3.41 8.51 -2.42
N ALA A 35 -3.40 9.29 -1.32
CA ALA A 35 -4.30 9.10 -0.20
C ALA A 35 -5.78 9.26 -0.60
N GLN A 36 -6.10 10.26 -1.43
CA GLN A 36 -7.46 10.47 -1.95
C GLN A 36 -7.95 9.28 -2.79
N ARG A 37 -7.11 8.82 -3.72
CA ARG A 37 -7.42 7.66 -4.57
C ARG A 37 -7.56 6.38 -3.77
N LEU A 38 -6.71 6.18 -2.75
CA LEU A 38 -6.79 5.03 -1.85
C LEU A 38 -8.12 5.02 -1.10
N ARG A 39 -8.51 6.15 -0.49
CA ARG A 39 -9.80 6.28 0.19
C ARG A 39 -10.98 5.99 -0.73
N LYS A 40 -10.97 6.52 -1.96
CA LYS A 40 -12.04 6.26 -2.95
C LYS A 40 -12.16 4.78 -3.31
N ALA A 41 -11.05 4.04 -3.36
CA ALA A 41 -11.05 2.62 -3.73
C ALA A 41 -11.65 1.70 -2.66
N PHE A 42 -11.70 2.14 -1.39
CA PHE A 42 -12.15 1.33 -0.26
C PHE A 42 -13.38 1.89 0.49
N ASN A 43 -13.89 3.05 0.08
CA ASN A 43 -15.14 3.64 0.61
C ASN A 43 -16.40 3.04 -0.06
N GLY A 44 -16.39 1.74 -0.35
CA GLY A 44 -17.53 0.97 -0.85
C GLY A 44 -17.99 -0.05 0.17
#